data_AF-A0A6B2M033-F1
#
_entry.id   AF-A0A6B2M033-F1
#
_cell.length_a   1.000
_cell.length_b   1.000
_cell.length_c   1.000
_cell.angle_alpha   90.00
_cell.angle_beta   90.00
_cell.angle_gamma   90.00
#
_symmetry.space_group_name_H-M   'P 1'
#
loop_
_entity.id
_entity.type
_entity.pdbx_description
1 polymer ?
#
loop_
_entity_poly.entity_id
_entity_poly.type
_entity_poly.pdbx_seq_one_letter_code
_entity_poly.pdbx_strand_id
1 'polypeptide(L)'
;MKTKHSILSLSSICLLFMIGQVLQAQIISVNISFNNTGNTAIDGEETFGVAALDTVVGGWNNIGWTFENLLLSDGTESPVNLEVGFFNDRNYFGPGYINTPLNYGAPHYAATNDDPGTNLTFNNLRDVFPEGYYIIAYVSGFAANPGEGFVTDGRTSYYFTPPTDNKTVLTPENILRTTVTQDPGSGNFPEAHYAVFGSKEAPIFFPFITIRVDTVDGGAVSICGVQIVSASDVVVKTDWAGYTIDPDGYVDTGDAFMGLLNYGTDPAGMMGWLYSVDVGEWLYIPEAEVVPGTGGWAYMNDPSELQLTDWGQGWYFSYALNTWVFAPGETLASSPAWVYAVDMSM
;
A
#
# COMPACT_ATOMS: atom_id res chain seq x y z
N MET A 1 26.70 -56.23 11.34
CA MET A 1 25.85 -55.33 10.54
C MET A 1 24.99 -54.51 11.49
N LYS A 2 25.27 -53.20 11.62
CA LYS A 2 24.44 -52.25 12.37
C LYS A 2 23.88 -51.24 11.37
N THR A 3 22.59 -51.32 11.10
CA THR A 3 21.86 -50.33 10.29
C THR A 3 21.57 -49.11 11.17
N LYS A 4 22.13 -47.96 10.81
CA LYS A 4 21.73 -46.65 11.35
C LYS A 4 20.47 -46.22 10.60
N HIS A 5 19.36 -46.05 11.32
CA HIS A 5 18.20 -45.31 10.82
C HIS A 5 18.39 -43.83 11.14
N SER A 6 18.51 -43.01 10.10
CA SER A 6 18.47 -41.56 10.17
C SER A 6 17.02 -41.14 10.37
N ILE A 7 16.69 -40.59 11.54
CA ILE A 7 15.42 -39.89 11.77
C ILE A 7 15.63 -38.47 11.24
N LEU A 8 15.10 -38.18 10.05
CA LEU A 8 14.84 -36.82 9.62
C LEU A 8 13.68 -36.29 10.46
N SER A 9 13.93 -35.31 11.31
CA SER A 9 12.88 -34.66 12.10
C SER A 9 11.95 -33.88 11.17
N LEU A 10 10.64 -34.03 11.38
CA LEU A 10 9.58 -33.32 10.62
C LEU A 10 9.66 -31.78 10.72
N SER A 11 10.53 -31.23 11.56
CA SER A 11 10.73 -29.78 11.74
C SER A 11 11.34 -29.07 10.53
N SER A 12 11.97 -29.79 9.58
CA SER A 12 12.62 -29.17 8.41
C SER A 12 11.74 -29.09 7.15
N ILE A 13 10.49 -29.56 7.19
CA ILE A 13 9.58 -29.53 6.02
C ILE A 13 8.56 -28.37 6.10
N CYS A 14 8.38 -27.74 7.27
CA CYS A 14 7.47 -26.60 7.42
C CYS A 14 8.09 -25.23 7.05
N LEU A 15 9.38 -25.15 6.71
CA LEU A 15 10.08 -23.89 6.45
C LEU A 15 10.23 -23.54 4.96
N LEU A 16 9.35 -24.06 4.09
CA LEU A 16 9.41 -23.79 2.64
C LEU A 16 8.09 -23.32 2.01
N PHE A 17 7.11 -22.89 2.82
CA PHE A 17 5.81 -22.40 2.33
C PHE A 17 5.46 -20.96 2.74
N MET A 18 6.38 -20.21 3.37
CA MET A 18 6.12 -18.84 3.85
C MET A 18 7.00 -17.78 3.19
N ILE A 19 7.33 -17.92 1.90
CA ILE A 19 7.99 -16.87 1.13
C ILE A 19 7.30 -16.76 -0.23
N GLY A 20 6.30 -15.91 -0.27
CA GLY A 20 5.53 -15.63 -1.48
C GLY A 20 4.29 -14.79 -1.22
N GLN A 21 4.28 -13.95 -0.18
CA GLN A 21 3.34 -12.82 -0.17
C GLN A 21 3.87 -11.89 -1.27
N VAL A 22 3.19 -11.91 -2.42
CA VAL A 22 3.41 -10.93 -3.48
C VAL A 22 3.16 -9.58 -2.82
N LEU A 23 4.20 -8.73 -2.73
CA LEU A 23 4.08 -7.36 -2.26
C LEU A 23 3.08 -6.64 -3.16
N GLN A 24 1.83 -6.53 -2.72
CA GLN A 24 0.80 -5.79 -3.42
C GLN A 24 0.65 -4.43 -2.74
N ALA A 25 0.63 -3.37 -3.55
CA ALA A 25 0.39 -2.02 -3.03
C ALA A 25 -0.92 -2.00 -2.23
N GLN A 26 -0.94 -1.25 -1.11
CA GLN A 26 -2.18 -0.96 -0.41
C GLN A 26 -3.08 -0.13 -1.34
N ILE A 27 -4.29 -0.61 -1.59
CA ILE A 27 -5.25 0.03 -2.49
C ILE A 27 -6.58 0.18 -1.77
N ILE A 28 -7.14 1.40 -1.80
CA ILE A 28 -8.55 1.63 -1.52
C ILE A 28 -9.27 1.76 -2.85
N SER A 29 -10.25 0.89 -3.10
CA SER A 29 -11.05 0.93 -4.33
C SER A 29 -12.50 1.27 -4.01
N VAL A 30 -13.08 2.23 -4.73
CA VAL A 30 -14.45 2.71 -4.56
C VAL A 30 -15.22 2.56 -5.87
N ASN A 31 -16.34 1.85 -5.82
CA ASN A 31 -17.27 1.69 -6.93
C ASN A 31 -18.58 2.42 -6.61
N ILE A 32 -19.00 3.35 -7.49
CA ILE A 32 -20.29 4.01 -7.38
C ILE A 32 -21.35 3.07 -7.94
N SER A 33 -22.03 2.36 -7.04
CA SER A 33 -23.00 1.32 -7.38
C SER A 33 -24.43 1.71 -6.98
N PHE A 34 -25.43 1.15 -7.66
CA PHE A 34 -26.84 1.40 -7.35
C PHE A 34 -27.36 0.51 -6.21
N ASN A 35 -27.05 -0.78 -6.27
CA ASN A 35 -27.30 -1.76 -5.22
C ASN A 35 -25.98 -2.49 -5.01
N ASN A 36 -25.52 -2.64 -3.77
CA ASN A 36 -24.22 -3.25 -3.44
C ASN A 36 -24.15 -4.77 -3.73
N THR A 37 -24.89 -5.27 -4.74
CA THR A 37 -25.07 -6.68 -5.06
C THR A 37 -25.26 -6.91 -6.56
N GLY A 38 -24.81 -8.07 -7.04
CA GLY A 38 -25.03 -8.53 -8.42
C GLY A 38 -24.26 -7.68 -9.44
N ASN A 39 -24.74 -7.64 -10.67
CA ASN A 39 -24.02 -7.07 -11.83
C ASN A 39 -23.62 -5.58 -11.70
N THR A 40 -24.09 -4.87 -10.67
CA THR A 40 -23.81 -3.45 -10.42
C THR A 40 -22.70 -3.22 -9.41
N ALA A 41 -22.30 -4.27 -8.68
CA ALA A 41 -21.19 -4.26 -7.74
C ALA A 41 -19.95 -4.90 -8.38
N ILE A 42 -18.80 -4.68 -7.76
CA ILE A 42 -17.60 -5.50 -7.93
C ILE A 42 -17.45 -6.25 -6.61
N ASP A 43 -17.85 -7.50 -6.57
CA ASP A 43 -17.93 -8.30 -5.35
C ASP A 43 -16.75 -9.28 -5.19
N GLY A 44 -16.85 -10.20 -4.24
CA GLY A 44 -15.77 -11.12 -3.88
C GLY A 44 -15.37 -12.11 -4.98
N GLU A 45 -16.16 -12.24 -6.04
CA GLU A 45 -15.85 -13.09 -7.19
C GLU A 45 -15.15 -12.31 -8.32
N GLU A 46 -15.00 -10.99 -8.16
CA GLU A 46 -14.63 -10.08 -9.22
C GLU A 46 -13.40 -9.25 -8.86
N THR A 47 -12.58 -8.93 -9.86
CA THR A 47 -11.43 -8.05 -9.72
C THR A 47 -11.43 -7.04 -10.85
N PHE A 48 -11.09 -5.80 -10.54
CA PHE A 48 -10.95 -4.76 -11.55
C PHE A 48 -9.81 -3.80 -11.19
N GLY A 49 -9.22 -3.18 -12.20
CA GLY A 49 -8.13 -2.24 -12.04
C GLY A 49 -7.48 -1.92 -13.38
N VAL A 50 -6.34 -1.23 -13.32
CA VAL A 50 -5.48 -1.03 -14.49
C VAL A 50 -4.34 -2.04 -14.44
N ALA A 51 -4.36 -3.03 -15.34
CA ALA A 51 -3.35 -4.09 -15.39
C ALA A 51 -1.92 -3.53 -15.53
N ALA A 52 -1.74 -2.50 -16.37
CA ALA A 52 -0.44 -1.86 -16.58
C ALA A 52 0.10 -1.09 -15.36
N LEU A 53 -0.70 -0.95 -14.30
CA LEU A 53 -0.32 -0.28 -13.04
C LEU A 53 -0.35 -1.24 -11.85
N ASP A 54 -0.54 -2.56 -12.08
CA ASP A 54 -0.63 -3.58 -11.03
C ASP A 54 -1.73 -3.31 -9.98
N THR A 55 -2.86 -2.74 -10.44
CA THR A 55 -3.97 -2.30 -9.57
C THR A 55 -5.23 -3.15 -9.69
N VAL A 56 -5.13 -4.31 -10.34
CA VAL A 56 -6.25 -5.25 -10.49
C VAL A 56 -6.48 -5.97 -9.17
N VAL A 57 -7.50 -5.53 -8.43
CA VAL A 57 -7.86 -6.04 -7.11
C VAL A 57 -9.35 -6.30 -6.99
N GLY A 58 -9.72 -7.18 -6.07
CA GLY A 58 -11.09 -7.33 -5.58
C GLY A 58 -11.35 -6.38 -4.40
N GLY A 59 -12.36 -6.69 -3.59
CA GLY A 59 -12.60 -5.98 -2.32
C GLY A 59 -13.02 -4.51 -2.49
N TRP A 60 -13.70 -4.19 -3.60
CA TRP A 60 -14.15 -2.82 -3.85
C TRP A 60 -15.23 -2.39 -2.86
N ASN A 61 -15.11 -1.16 -2.37
CA ASN A 61 -16.14 -0.49 -1.59
C ASN A 61 -17.28 -0.10 -2.53
N ASN A 62 -18.30 -0.94 -2.61
CA ASN A 62 -19.51 -0.68 -3.39
C ASN A 62 -20.42 0.26 -2.60
N ILE A 63 -20.53 1.51 -3.06
CA ILE A 63 -21.18 2.57 -2.31
C ILE A 63 -22.18 3.33 -3.16
N GLY A 64 -23.19 3.89 -2.51
CA GLY A 64 -24.11 4.86 -3.11
C GLY A 64 -23.94 6.29 -2.57
N TRP A 65 -23.31 6.46 -1.41
CA TRP A 65 -23.32 7.70 -0.63
C TRP A 65 -22.02 7.85 0.17
N THR A 66 -21.92 8.91 0.99
CA THR A 66 -20.86 9.10 1.99
C THR A 66 -20.66 7.83 2.82
N PHE A 67 -19.39 7.47 3.03
CA PHE A 67 -19.00 6.24 3.70
C PHE A 67 -17.81 6.51 4.62
N GLU A 68 -17.87 5.96 5.83
CA GLU A 68 -16.77 6.03 6.79
C GLU A 68 -16.02 4.71 6.80
N ASN A 69 -14.72 4.78 7.06
CA ASN A 69 -13.82 3.65 7.16
C ASN A 69 -13.79 2.73 5.93
N LEU A 70 -13.36 3.26 4.79
CA LEU A 70 -13.21 2.48 3.56
C LEU A 70 -12.28 1.29 3.78
N LEU A 71 -12.62 0.16 3.15
CA LEU A 71 -11.81 -1.05 3.17
C LEU A 71 -10.64 -0.93 2.19
N LEU A 72 -9.49 -1.44 2.64
CA LEU A 72 -8.34 -1.74 1.81
C LEU A 72 -8.59 -3.00 0.96
N SER A 73 -7.76 -3.22 -0.04
CA SER A 73 -7.86 -4.36 -0.97
C SER A 73 -7.70 -5.73 -0.30
N ASP A 74 -7.14 -5.78 0.90
CA ASP A 74 -7.04 -6.98 1.74
C ASP A 74 -8.29 -7.19 2.63
N GLY A 75 -9.24 -6.26 2.60
CA GLY A 75 -10.45 -6.25 3.42
C GLY A 75 -10.30 -5.56 4.79
N THR A 76 -9.13 -5.02 5.11
CA THR A 76 -8.89 -4.31 6.39
C THR A 76 -9.58 -2.95 6.37
N GLU A 77 -10.26 -2.58 7.46
CA GLU A 77 -10.80 -1.23 7.63
C GLU A 77 -9.68 -0.19 7.73
N SER A 78 -9.85 0.94 7.06
CA SER A 78 -8.94 2.08 7.13
C SER A 78 -9.66 3.29 7.75
N PRO A 79 -8.95 4.31 8.27
CA PRO A 79 -9.58 5.56 8.73
C PRO A 79 -10.04 6.48 7.58
N VAL A 80 -9.86 6.07 6.32
CA VAL A 80 -10.20 6.92 5.17
C VAL A 80 -11.70 6.98 4.99
N ASN A 81 -12.22 8.20 4.95
CA ASN A 81 -13.63 8.47 4.75
C ASN A 81 -13.84 9.04 3.35
N LEU A 82 -14.98 8.72 2.74
CA LEU A 82 -15.44 9.35 1.53
C LEU A 82 -16.66 10.23 1.82
N GLU A 83 -16.55 11.50 1.46
CA GLU A 83 -17.67 12.42 1.36
C GLU A 83 -18.10 12.58 -0.09
N VAL A 84 -19.40 12.42 -0.30
CA VAL A 84 -20.04 12.67 -1.59
C VAL A 84 -20.67 14.06 -1.56
N GLY A 85 -20.15 14.99 -2.35
CA GLY A 85 -20.65 16.36 -2.37
C GLY A 85 -21.97 16.51 -3.12
N PHE A 86 -22.06 15.92 -4.32
CA PHE A 86 -23.22 16.06 -5.19
C PHE A 86 -23.34 14.89 -6.16
N PHE A 87 -24.47 14.18 -6.14
CA PHE A 87 -24.94 13.28 -7.20
C PHE A 87 -26.45 13.52 -7.39
N ASN A 88 -26.90 13.86 -8.60
CA ASN A 88 -28.34 13.93 -8.89
C ASN A 88 -28.97 12.52 -8.98
N ASP A 89 -28.22 11.57 -9.55
CA ASP A 89 -28.63 10.18 -9.74
C ASP A 89 -27.40 9.29 -9.96
N ARG A 90 -27.60 7.97 -10.01
CA ARG A 90 -26.61 6.99 -10.48
C ARG A 90 -27.13 6.32 -11.75
N ASN A 91 -26.41 6.48 -12.84
CA ASN A 91 -26.88 6.01 -14.14
C ASN A 91 -26.11 4.80 -14.64
N TYR A 92 -26.85 3.92 -15.30
CA TYR A 92 -26.33 2.74 -15.99
C TYR A 92 -25.74 3.13 -17.35
N PHE A 93 -24.50 2.72 -17.62
CA PHE A 93 -23.78 3.09 -18.84
C PHE A 93 -23.66 1.98 -19.90
N GLY A 94 -23.98 0.73 -19.55
CA GLY A 94 -24.19 -0.32 -20.54
C GLY A 94 -23.73 -1.71 -20.12
N PRO A 95 -24.15 -2.76 -20.87
CA PRO A 95 -23.91 -4.14 -20.49
C PRO A 95 -22.45 -4.58 -20.68
N GLY A 96 -21.66 -3.90 -21.52
CA GLY A 96 -20.23 -4.17 -21.68
C GLY A 96 -19.40 -3.84 -20.42
N TYR A 97 -19.98 -3.12 -19.47
CA TYR A 97 -19.33 -2.69 -18.23
C TYR A 97 -19.78 -3.48 -17.00
N ILE A 98 -20.58 -4.54 -17.15
CA ILE A 98 -20.98 -5.40 -16.02
C ILE A 98 -19.74 -5.87 -15.24
N ASN A 99 -19.83 -5.85 -13.91
CA ASN A 99 -18.75 -6.22 -12.98
C ASN A 99 -17.49 -5.35 -13.08
N THR A 100 -17.65 -4.11 -13.56
CA THR A 100 -16.60 -3.08 -13.59
C THR A 100 -17.12 -1.82 -12.92
N PRO A 101 -16.24 -0.92 -12.47
CA PRO A 101 -16.67 0.33 -11.87
C PRO A 101 -17.31 1.25 -12.90
N LEU A 102 -17.21 0.97 -14.20
CA LEU A 102 -17.79 1.79 -15.27
C LEU A 102 -19.26 1.46 -15.55
N ASN A 103 -19.84 0.47 -14.86
CA ASN A 103 -21.23 0.06 -15.10
C ASN A 103 -22.23 1.13 -14.67
N TYR A 104 -21.98 1.70 -13.50
CA TYR A 104 -22.75 2.77 -12.91
C TYR A 104 -21.81 3.90 -12.49
N GLY A 105 -22.33 5.10 -12.49
CA GLY A 105 -21.61 6.24 -11.96
C GLY A 105 -22.54 7.41 -11.75
N ALA A 106 -21.98 8.48 -11.20
CA ALA A 106 -22.68 9.72 -11.00
C ALA A 106 -22.42 10.66 -12.17
N PRO A 107 -23.41 10.89 -13.04
CA PRO A 107 -23.24 11.72 -14.22
C PRO A 107 -23.43 13.20 -13.88
N HIS A 108 -22.64 14.02 -14.56
CA HIS A 108 -22.84 15.45 -14.67
C HIS A 108 -23.36 15.77 -16.08
N TYR A 109 -24.27 16.73 -16.18
CA TYR A 109 -24.92 17.14 -17.43
C TYR A 109 -24.63 18.61 -17.72
N ALA A 110 -24.33 18.96 -18.98
CA ALA A 110 -24.07 20.35 -19.36
C ALA A 110 -25.26 21.31 -19.12
N ALA A 111 -26.50 20.80 -19.10
CA ALA A 111 -27.71 21.62 -18.98
C ALA A 111 -28.04 22.08 -17.55
N THR A 112 -27.33 21.60 -16.53
CA THR A 112 -27.56 21.97 -15.13
C THR A 112 -26.63 23.11 -14.73
N ASN A 113 -26.94 24.33 -15.19
CA ASN A 113 -26.09 25.54 -15.05
C ASN A 113 -25.75 25.98 -13.60
N ASP A 114 -26.35 25.36 -12.57
CA ASP A 114 -26.08 25.63 -11.15
C ASP A 114 -25.51 24.40 -10.41
N ASP A 115 -25.14 23.34 -11.13
CA ASP A 115 -24.57 22.13 -10.56
C ASP A 115 -23.05 22.31 -10.36
N PRO A 116 -22.54 22.20 -9.12
CA PRO A 116 -21.10 22.36 -8.84
C PRO A 116 -20.25 21.21 -9.40
N GLY A 117 -20.80 20.30 -10.22
CA GLY A 117 -20.12 19.10 -10.66
C GLY A 117 -20.24 17.99 -9.64
N THR A 118 -20.04 16.76 -10.10
CA THR A 118 -20.02 15.60 -9.20
C THR A 118 -18.66 15.53 -8.49
N ASN A 119 -18.67 15.47 -7.14
CA ASN A 119 -17.48 15.54 -6.30
C ASN A 119 -17.37 14.36 -5.32
N LEU A 120 -16.19 13.73 -5.29
CA LEU A 120 -15.78 12.70 -4.34
C LEU A 120 -14.62 13.22 -3.49
N THR A 121 -14.81 13.44 -2.20
CA THR A 121 -13.75 13.90 -1.30
C THR A 121 -13.31 12.78 -0.37
N PHE A 122 -12.05 12.38 -0.49
CA PHE A 122 -11.44 11.41 0.39
C PHE A 122 -10.66 12.13 1.49
N ASN A 123 -10.85 11.72 2.74
CA ASN A 123 -10.23 12.30 3.92
C ASN A 123 -9.33 11.29 4.62
N ASN A 124 -8.44 11.76 5.50
CA ASN A 124 -7.52 10.94 6.31
C ASN A 124 -6.55 10.07 5.49
N LEU A 125 -6.20 10.51 4.28
CA LEU A 125 -5.35 9.74 3.38
C LEU A 125 -3.90 9.61 3.87
N ARG A 126 -3.40 10.58 4.64
CA ARG A 126 -2.03 10.54 5.15
C ARG A 126 -1.82 9.42 6.18
N ASP A 127 -2.87 9.03 6.90
CA ASP A 127 -2.78 8.00 7.94
C ASP A 127 -2.65 6.59 7.34
N VAL A 128 -3.14 6.41 6.10
CA VAL A 128 -3.03 5.13 5.36
C VAL A 128 -1.87 5.15 4.37
N PHE A 129 -1.57 6.31 3.79
CA PHE A 129 -0.55 6.47 2.76
C PHE A 129 0.51 7.49 3.20
N PRO A 130 1.33 7.19 4.23
CA PRO A 130 2.33 8.12 4.75
C PRO A 130 3.42 8.46 3.71
N GLU A 131 3.78 7.47 2.88
CA GLU A 131 4.71 7.60 1.76
C GLU A 131 4.08 8.23 0.50
N GLY A 132 2.83 8.67 0.61
CA GLY A 132 2.05 9.26 -0.46
C GLY A 132 1.35 8.23 -1.33
N TYR A 133 0.52 8.74 -2.24
CA TYR A 133 -0.37 7.93 -3.07
C TYR A 133 -0.50 8.51 -4.48
N TYR A 134 -1.05 7.71 -5.38
CA TYR A 134 -1.58 8.18 -6.66
C TYR A 134 -3.02 7.69 -6.83
N ILE A 135 -3.77 8.33 -7.71
CA ILE A 135 -5.20 8.10 -7.88
C ILE A 135 -5.48 7.66 -9.31
N ILE A 136 -6.34 6.66 -9.45
CA ILE A 136 -6.94 6.27 -10.72
C ILE A 136 -8.43 6.62 -10.64
N ALA A 137 -8.88 7.58 -11.44
CA ALA A 137 -10.29 7.93 -11.55
C ALA A 137 -10.89 7.25 -12.78
N TYR A 138 -11.94 6.45 -12.57
CA TYR A 138 -12.66 5.73 -13.61
C TYR A 138 -13.83 6.59 -14.12
N VAL A 139 -13.85 6.84 -15.42
CA VAL A 139 -14.78 7.77 -16.07
C VAL A 139 -15.55 7.11 -17.21
N SER A 140 -16.80 7.53 -17.38
CA SER A 140 -17.71 6.99 -18.41
C SER A 140 -18.80 8.01 -18.76
N GLY A 141 -19.84 7.55 -19.46
CA GLY A 141 -21.04 8.30 -19.83
C GLY A 141 -21.89 7.52 -20.82
N PHE A 142 -22.88 8.18 -21.42
CA PHE A 142 -23.82 7.50 -22.32
C PHE A 142 -23.25 7.28 -23.71
N ALA A 143 -23.06 6.03 -24.13
CA ALA A 143 -22.55 5.71 -25.47
C ALA A 143 -23.38 6.29 -26.63
N ALA A 144 -24.71 6.39 -26.47
CA ALA A 144 -25.60 6.93 -27.51
C ALA A 144 -25.55 8.46 -27.64
N ASN A 145 -25.04 9.15 -26.62
CA ASN A 145 -24.90 10.60 -26.58
C ASN A 145 -23.71 10.93 -25.66
N PRO A 146 -22.47 10.72 -26.13
CA PRO A 146 -21.30 10.94 -25.29
C PRO A 146 -21.18 12.43 -24.95
N GLY A 147 -20.85 12.72 -23.70
CA GLY A 147 -20.42 14.05 -23.30
C GLY A 147 -18.95 14.28 -23.62
N GLU A 148 -18.56 15.54 -23.68
CA GLU A 148 -17.18 15.99 -23.60
C GLU A 148 -16.99 16.67 -22.26
N GLY A 149 -15.94 16.32 -21.53
CA GLY A 149 -15.78 16.79 -20.16
C GLY A 149 -14.37 16.58 -19.63
N PHE A 150 -14.22 16.84 -18.34
CA PHE A 150 -12.96 16.63 -17.66
C PHE A 150 -13.16 16.04 -16.26
N VAL A 151 -12.13 15.34 -15.80
CA VAL A 151 -11.97 14.92 -14.41
C VAL A 151 -10.77 15.65 -13.81
N THR A 152 -10.88 16.12 -12.57
CA THR A 152 -9.84 16.93 -11.93
C THR A 152 -9.70 16.62 -10.44
N ASP A 153 -8.47 16.75 -9.94
CA ASP A 153 -8.13 16.78 -8.51
C ASP A 153 -8.02 18.22 -7.94
N GLY A 154 -8.43 19.22 -8.72
CA GLY A 154 -8.27 20.64 -8.41
C GLY A 154 -6.92 21.24 -8.84
N ARG A 155 -5.95 20.42 -9.29
CA ARG A 155 -4.63 20.88 -9.77
C ARG A 155 -4.40 20.54 -11.23
N THR A 156 -4.70 19.29 -11.59
CA THR A 156 -4.62 18.75 -12.94
C THR A 156 -6.04 18.45 -13.39
N SER A 157 -6.36 18.76 -14.62
CA SER A 157 -7.59 18.31 -15.28
C SER A 157 -7.19 17.39 -16.41
N TYR A 158 -7.93 16.29 -16.59
CA TYR A 158 -7.80 15.42 -17.75
C TYR A 158 -9.10 15.45 -18.56
N TYR A 159 -8.99 15.78 -19.83
CA TYR A 159 -10.11 15.93 -20.75
C TYR A 159 -10.40 14.61 -21.46
N PHE A 160 -11.67 14.24 -21.57
CA PHE A 160 -12.09 12.99 -22.17
C PHE A 160 -13.50 13.04 -22.76
N THR A 161 -13.79 12.08 -23.62
CA THR A 161 -15.15 11.68 -23.98
C THR A 161 -15.36 10.19 -23.68
N PRO A 162 -16.55 9.76 -23.22
CA PRO A 162 -16.84 8.35 -23.00
C PRO A 162 -16.77 7.56 -24.32
N PRO A 163 -16.20 6.36 -24.32
CA PRO A 163 -16.14 5.52 -25.52
C PRO A 163 -17.54 5.18 -26.04
N THR A 164 -17.68 5.24 -27.36
CA THR A 164 -18.97 5.03 -28.03
C THR A 164 -19.35 3.56 -28.21
N ASP A 165 -18.40 2.63 -28.05
CA ASP A 165 -18.64 1.19 -28.10
C ASP A 165 -18.71 0.56 -26.70
N ASN A 166 -19.89 0.58 -26.09
CA ASN A 166 -20.17 -0.07 -24.80
C ASN A 166 -20.71 -1.51 -24.94
N LYS A 167 -20.56 -2.14 -26.13
CA LYS A 167 -21.04 -3.51 -26.39
C LYS A 167 -19.96 -4.56 -26.20
N THR A 168 -18.69 -4.17 -26.27
CA THR A 168 -17.56 -5.05 -26.05
C THR A 168 -17.34 -5.23 -24.56
N VAL A 169 -17.12 -6.48 -24.11
CA VAL A 169 -16.81 -6.75 -22.69
C VAL A 169 -15.50 -6.05 -22.34
N LEU A 170 -15.57 -5.14 -21.37
CA LEU A 170 -14.42 -4.40 -20.90
C LEU A 170 -13.60 -5.25 -19.93
N THR A 171 -12.27 -5.21 -20.07
CA THR A 171 -11.32 -5.92 -19.22
C THR A 171 -10.20 -4.98 -18.78
N PRO A 172 -9.48 -5.28 -17.69
CA PRO A 172 -8.34 -4.49 -17.24
C PRO A 172 -7.25 -4.23 -18.31
N GLU A 173 -7.19 -5.04 -19.36
CA GLU A 173 -6.21 -4.93 -20.44
C GLU A 173 -6.65 -4.01 -21.59
N ASN A 174 -7.93 -3.69 -21.70
CA ASN A 174 -8.49 -2.94 -22.85
C ASN A 174 -9.11 -1.58 -22.49
N ILE A 175 -8.93 -1.12 -21.24
CA ILE A 175 -9.30 0.22 -20.81
C ILE A 175 -8.37 1.29 -21.41
N LEU A 176 -8.90 2.51 -21.56
CA LEU A 176 -8.26 3.61 -22.27
C LEU A 176 -7.93 4.72 -21.28
N ARG A 177 -6.68 5.18 -21.29
CA ARG A 177 -6.23 6.31 -20.46
C ARG A 177 -6.35 7.62 -21.24
N THR A 178 -6.86 8.66 -20.61
CA THR A 178 -6.60 10.03 -21.08
C THR A 178 -5.32 10.61 -20.48
N THR A 179 -4.56 11.33 -21.29
CA THR A 179 -3.38 12.10 -20.88
C THR A 179 -3.49 13.57 -21.30
N VAL A 180 -4.63 14.00 -21.84
CA VAL A 180 -4.84 15.35 -22.37
C VAL A 180 -5.18 16.27 -21.19
N THR A 181 -4.29 17.21 -20.89
CA THR A 181 -4.41 18.11 -19.72
C THR A 181 -4.81 19.55 -20.05
N GLN A 182 -4.98 19.85 -21.33
CA GLN A 182 -5.48 21.14 -21.81
C GLN A 182 -6.73 20.88 -22.64
N ASP A 183 -7.70 21.79 -22.57
CA ASP A 183 -8.92 21.69 -23.35
C ASP A 183 -8.58 21.59 -24.86
N PRO A 184 -8.87 20.44 -25.51
CA PRO A 184 -8.53 20.24 -26.91
C PRO A 184 -9.52 20.93 -27.86
N GLY A 185 -10.58 21.55 -27.32
CA GLY A 185 -11.69 22.09 -28.07
C GLY A 185 -12.70 21.01 -28.50
N SER A 186 -13.96 21.43 -28.66
CA SER A 186 -15.08 20.54 -28.99
C SER A 186 -14.80 19.66 -30.21
N GLY A 187 -15.15 18.38 -30.10
CA GLY A 187 -14.92 17.35 -31.11
C GLY A 187 -13.51 16.72 -31.11
N ASN A 188 -12.60 17.18 -30.24
CA ASN A 188 -11.22 16.69 -30.18
C ASN A 188 -10.87 16.00 -28.85
N PHE A 189 -11.87 15.73 -28.00
CA PHE A 189 -11.66 15.04 -26.73
C PHE A 189 -11.33 13.56 -26.99
N PRO A 190 -10.30 12.98 -26.35
CA PRO A 190 -9.95 11.58 -26.55
C PRO A 190 -10.96 10.66 -25.85
N GLU A 191 -11.25 9.50 -26.46
CA GLU A 191 -11.98 8.43 -25.78
C GLU A 191 -11.16 7.91 -24.59
N ALA A 192 -11.77 7.85 -23.40
CA ALA A 192 -11.10 7.32 -22.22
C ALA A 192 -12.05 6.68 -21.21
N HIS A 193 -11.51 5.69 -20.50
CA HIS A 193 -12.13 4.98 -19.38
C HIS A 193 -11.53 5.40 -18.03
N TYR A 194 -10.33 6.00 -18.02
CA TYR A 194 -9.70 6.44 -16.77
C TYR A 194 -8.68 7.58 -16.97
N ALA A 195 -8.39 8.26 -15.86
CA ALA A 195 -7.30 9.22 -15.71
C ALA A 195 -6.46 8.88 -14.47
N VAL A 196 -5.19 9.31 -14.44
CA VAL A 196 -4.28 9.06 -13.32
C VAL A 196 -3.71 10.37 -12.78
N PHE A 197 -3.88 10.61 -11.48
CA PHE A 197 -3.33 11.76 -10.76
C PHE A 197 -2.16 11.30 -9.88
N GLY A 198 -1.02 11.98 -9.98
CA GLY A 198 0.23 11.55 -9.34
C GLY A 198 0.86 10.33 -10.02
N SER A 199 1.96 9.85 -9.44
CA SER A 199 2.59 8.57 -9.77
C SER A 199 3.44 8.08 -8.60
N LYS A 200 4.06 6.90 -8.71
CA LYS A 200 5.03 6.42 -7.71
C LYS A 200 6.24 7.36 -7.59
N GLU A 201 6.68 7.97 -8.69
CA GLU A 201 7.82 8.90 -8.75
C GLU A 201 7.46 10.33 -8.35
N ALA A 202 6.18 10.69 -8.43
CA ALA A 202 5.64 12.00 -8.04
C ALA A 202 4.35 11.83 -7.24
N PRO A 203 4.45 11.30 -6.00
CA PRO A 203 3.27 10.98 -5.20
C PRO A 203 2.59 12.21 -4.62
N ILE A 204 1.31 12.03 -4.32
CA ILE A 204 0.45 13.01 -3.66
C ILE A 204 0.54 12.78 -2.15
N PHE A 205 0.70 13.87 -1.38
CA PHE A 205 0.86 13.83 0.08
C PHE A 205 -0.25 14.58 0.83
N PHE A 206 -1.33 14.98 0.16
CA PHE A 206 -2.42 15.71 0.83
C PHE A 206 -3.22 14.76 1.72
N PRO A 207 -3.57 15.18 2.95
CA PRO A 207 -4.39 14.37 3.84
C PRO A 207 -5.84 14.21 3.36
N PHE A 208 -6.27 15.05 2.42
CA PHE A 208 -7.54 14.93 1.73
C PHE A 208 -7.40 15.31 0.26
N ILE A 209 -8.30 14.79 -0.58
CA ILE A 209 -8.35 15.12 -2.01
C ILE A 209 -9.77 15.02 -2.54
N THR A 210 -10.15 15.94 -3.41
CA THR A 210 -11.45 15.95 -4.08
C THR A 210 -11.27 15.65 -5.55
N ILE A 211 -11.90 14.57 -6.02
CA ILE A 211 -12.01 14.26 -7.44
C ILE A 211 -13.36 14.77 -7.94
N ARG A 212 -13.31 15.62 -8.95
CA ARG A 212 -14.47 16.26 -9.58
C ARG A 212 -14.57 15.87 -11.03
N VAL A 213 -15.79 15.61 -11.50
CA VAL A 213 -16.10 15.50 -12.94
C VAL A 213 -17.06 16.60 -13.35
N ASP A 214 -16.84 17.15 -14.54
CA ASP A 214 -17.63 18.25 -15.09
C ASP A 214 -17.76 18.11 -16.62
N THR A 215 -18.86 18.61 -17.17
CA THR A 215 -19.20 18.52 -18.60
C THR A 215 -18.89 19.85 -19.26
N VAL A 216 -18.21 19.79 -20.40
CA VAL A 216 -17.92 20.94 -21.26
C VAL A 216 -18.98 21.07 -22.36
N ASP A 217 -19.32 19.97 -23.03
CA ASP A 217 -20.27 19.96 -24.15
C ASP A 217 -20.96 18.60 -24.32
N GLY A 218 -22.05 18.56 -25.09
CA GLY A 218 -22.72 17.33 -25.49
C GLY A 218 -23.55 16.66 -24.39
N GLY A 219 -23.48 15.33 -24.34
CA GLY A 219 -24.16 14.51 -23.35
C GLY A 219 -23.52 14.56 -21.96
N ALA A 220 -23.83 13.56 -21.13
CA ALA A 220 -23.26 13.48 -19.79
C ALA A 220 -21.88 12.82 -19.77
N VAL A 221 -21.04 13.27 -18.85
CA VAL A 221 -19.83 12.57 -18.42
C VAL A 221 -19.99 12.17 -16.95
N SER A 222 -19.32 11.12 -16.52
CA SER A 222 -19.50 10.54 -15.19
C SER A 222 -18.21 10.07 -14.57
N ILE A 223 -18.11 10.23 -13.26
CA ILE A 223 -17.18 9.46 -12.42
C ILE A 223 -17.91 8.23 -11.91
N CYS A 224 -17.25 7.08 -12.04
CA CYS A 224 -17.88 5.77 -11.84
C CYS A 224 -17.18 5.00 -10.72
N GLY A 225 -15.89 5.25 -10.53
CA GLY A 225 -15.14 4.74 -9.39
C GLY A 225 -13.78 5.41 -9.24
N VAL A 226 -13.11 5.13 -8.13
CA VAL A 226 -11.78 5.65 -7.83
C VAL A 226 -10.96 4.55 -7.16
N GLN A 227 -9.68 4.44 -7.55
CA GLN A 227 -8.68 3.73 -6.75
C GLN A 227 -7.66 4.74 -6.22
N ILE A 228 -7.34 4.62 -4.93
CA ILE A 228 -6.22 5.30 -4.29
C ILE A 228 -5.18 4.24 -3.98
N VAL A 229 -3.98 4.44 -4.50
CA VAL A 229 -2.93 3.41 -4.50
C VAL A 229 -1.70 3.97 -3.82
N SER A 230 -1.13 3.20 -2.88
CA SER A 230 0.15 3.53 -2.27
C SER A 230 1.22 3.79 -3.34
N ALA A 231 1.99 4.85 -3.16
CA ALA A 231 3.11 5.17 -4.03
C ALA A 231 4.33 4.29 -3.74
N SER A 232 4.40 3.68 -2.56
CA SER A 232 5.42 2.69 -2.22
C SER A 232 4.83 1.28 -2.32
N ASP A 233 5.65 0.34 -2.79
CA ASP A 233 5.37 -1.10 -2.70
C ASP A 233 5.64 -1.63 -1.27
N VAL A 234 5.90 -0.73 -0.31
CA VAL A 234 6.19 -1.08 1.06
C VAL A 234 4.87 -1.34 1.76
N VAL A 235 4.52 -2.61 1.86
CA VAL A 235 3.69 -3.11 2.95
C VAL A 235 4.30 -2.56 4.25
N VAL A 236 3.54 -1.84 5.07
CA VAL A 236 3.83 -1.74 6.50
C VAL A 236 3.93 -3.18 6.95
N LYS A 237 5.17 -3.69 7.05
CA LYS A 237 5.40 -5.06 7.46
C LYS A 237 4.80 -5.18 8.84
N THR A 238 3.66 -5.86 8.92
CA THR A 238 3.09 -6.25 10.21
C THR A 238 3.97 -7.28 10.89
N ASP A 239 5.10 -7.70 10.28
CA ASP A 239 6.08 -8.60 10.86
C ASP A 239 7.56 -8.17 10.68
N TRP A 240 8.30 -8.12 11.78
CA TRP A 240 9.76 -7.98 11.80
C TRP A 240 10.38 -9.22 12.43
N ALA A 241 11.29 -9.89 11.70
CA ALA A 241 11.95 -11.12 12.16
C ALA A 241 10.99 -12.24 12.67
N GLY A 242 9.75 -12.27 12.18
CA GLY A 242 8.71 -13.22 12.60
C GLY A 242 7.85 -12.76 13.78
N TYR A 243 8.06 -11.55 14.28
CA TYR A 243 7.26 -10.93 15.35
C TYR A 243 6.34 -9.88 14.77
N THR A 244 5.13 -9.75 15.32
CA THR A 244 4.17 -8.74 14.84
C THR A 244 4.60 -7.33 15.25
N ILE A 245 4.64 -6.39 14.29
CA ILE A 245 4.81 -4.95 14.56
C ILE A 245 3.42 -4.35 14.78
N ASP A 246 3.22 -3.67 15.91
CA ASP A 246 1.97 -2.99 16.21
C ASP A 246 1.84 -1.66 15.45
N PRO A 247 0.64 -1.04 15.44
CA PRO A 247 0.40 0.23 14.73
C PRO A 247 1.26 1.41 15.20
N ASP A 248 1.83 1.34 16.40
CA ASP A 248 2.67 2.39 16.98
C ASP A 248 4.17 2.16 16.70
N GLY A 249 4.51 1.11 15.93
CA GLY A 249 5.87 0.79 15.50
C GLY A 249 6.66 -0.05 16.51
N TYR A 250 5.97 -0.69 17.46
CA TYR A 250 6.57 -1.52 18.48
C TYR A 250 6.47 -3.01 18.16
N VAL A 251 7.46 -3.78 18.61
CA VAL A 251 7.48 -5.24 18.51
C VAL A 251 7.47 -5.84 19.91
N ASP A 252 6.48 -6.69 20.21
CA ASP A 252 6.48 -7.56 21.39
C ASP A 252 7.35 -8.79 21.10
N THR A 253 8.52 -8.83 21.72
CA THR A 253 9.49 -9.91 21.57
C THR A 253 9.38 -10.97 22.66
N GLY A 254 8.42 -10.82 23.60
CA GLY A 254 8.25 -11.65 24.80
C GLY A 254 9.35 -11.48 25.85
N ASP A 255 9.25 -12.24 26.94
CA ASP A 255 10.10 -12.12 28.15
C ASP A 255 11.58 -12.56 27.99
N ALA A 256 12.10 -12.77 26.77
CA ALA A 256 13.40 -13.43 26.57
C ALA A 256 14.18 -12.98 25.32
N PHE A 257 14.06 -11.72 24.91
CA PHE A 257 14.81 -11.21 23.77
C PHE A 257 15.98 -10.33 24.20
N MET A 258 17.21 -10.82 24.00
CA MET A 258 18.40 -9.99 23.90
C MET A 258 18.97 -10.12 22.49
N GLY A 259 19.04 -9.00 21.77
CA GLY A 259 19.51 -8.98 20.40
C GLY A 259 20.31 -7.71 20.09
N LEU A 260 21.36 -7.89 19.29
CA LEU A 260 22.12 -6.80 18.68
C LEU A 260 21.72 -6.72 17.21
N LEU A 261 21.17 -5.59 16.79
CA LEU A 261 20.82 -5.34 15.39
C LEU A 261 21.84 -4.39 14.78
N ASN A 262 22.55 -4.86 13.75
CA ASN A 262 23.33 -3.99 12.88
C ASN A 262 22.40 -3.40 11.82
N TYR A 263 22.19 -2.09 11.83
CA TYR A 263 21.32 -1.42 10.84
C TYR A 263 22.11 -0.72 9.72
N GLY A 264 23.41 -1.01 9.62
CA GLY A 264 24.28 -0.48 8.58
C GLY A 264 25.17 0.66 9.07
N THR A 265 25.60 1.51 8.15
CA THR A 265 26.48 2.65 8.40
C THR A 265 25.71 3.96 8.26
N ASP A 266 25.87 4.86 9.22
CA ASP A 266 25.31 6.21 9.16
C ASP A 266 25.94 7.04 8.01
N PRO A 267 25.39 8.22 7.68
CA PRO A 267 25.96 9.09 6.63
C PRO A 267 27.40 9.57 6.90
N ALA A 268 27.90 9.42 8.13
CA ALA A 268 29.29 9.69 8.52
C ALA A 268 30.21 8.46 8.37
N GLY A 269 29.67 7.31 7.93
CA GLY A 269 30.40 6.06 7.75
C GLY A 269 30.65 5.29 9.05
N MET A 270 29.98 5.65 10.15
CA MET A 270 30.05 4.91 11.40
C MET A 270 29.00 3.79 11.42
N MET A 271 29.39 2.59 11.86
CA MET A 271 28.44 1.48 11.98
C MET A 271 27.43 1.77 13.10
N GLY A 272 26.15 1.76 12.74
CA GLY A 272 25.02 1.88 13.63
C GLY A 272 24.64 0.52 14.22
N TRP A 273 24.57 0.46 15.54
CA TRP A 273 24.09 -0.71 16.27
C TRP A 273 22.89 -0.32 17.14
N LEU A 274 21.79 -1.03 16.97
CA LEU A 274 20.62 -1.00 17.85
C LEU A 274 20.78 -2.10 18.88
N TYR A 275 20.69 -1.73 20.16
CA TYR A 275 20.79 -2.65 21.29
C TYR A 275 19.38 -2.81 21.86
N SER A 276 18.89 -4.05 21.91
CA SER A 276 17.71 -4.40 22.71
C SER A 276 18.22 -5.09 23.98
N VAL A 277 18.02 -4.43 25.12
CA VAL A 277 18.21 -5.02 26.44
C VAL A 277 16.84 -5.31 27.02
N ASP A 278 16.69 -6.49 27.58
CA ASP A 278 15.50 -6.87 28.34
C ASP A 278 15.32 -5.89 29.51
N VAL A 279 14.24 -5.11 29.43
CA VAL A 279 13.70 -4.34 30.55
C VAL A 279 12.20 -4.62 30.71
N GLY A 280 11.71 -5.76 30.19
CA GLY A 280 10.29 -6.10 30.18
C GLY A 280 9.41 -5.16 29.35
N GLU A 281 9.96 -4.44 28.37
CA GLU A 281 9.18 -3.54 27.49
C GLU A 281 9.63 -3.56 26.02
N TRP A 282 8.65 -3.22 25.19
CA TRP A 282 8.58 -3.14 23.73
C TRP A 282 9.82 -2.55 23.02
N LEU A 283 10.17 -3.10 21.85
CA LEU A 283 11.23 -2.58 20.99
C LEU A 283 10.64 -1.57 19.97
N TYR A 284 11.06 -0.31 20.04
CA TYR A 284 10.72 0.71 19.02
C TYR A 284 11.70 0.64 17.84
N ILE A 285 11.18 0.44 16.63
CA ILE A 285 11.98 0.45 15.39
C ILE A 285 11.61 1.71 14.60
N PRO A 286 12.52 2.68 14.40
CA PRO A 286 12.23 3.83 13.56
C PRO A 286 12.01 3.39 12.10
N GLU A 287 10.95 3.89 11.45
CA GLU A 287 10.61 3.57 10.05
C GLU A 287 11.77 3.77 9.06
N ALA A 288 12.70 4.69 9.37
CA ALA A 288 13.84 5.01 8.50
C ALA A 288 14.98 3.97 8.50
N GLU A 289 15.01 3.02 9.45
CA GLU A 289 16.18 2.16 9.73
C GLU A 289 16.00 0.69 9.29
N VAL A 290 14.90 0.35 8.59
CA VAL A 290 14.66 -1.01 8.08
C VAL A 290 15.40 -1.21 6.74
N VAL A 291 16.71 -1.48 6.80
CA VAL A 291 17.51 -1.81 5.61
C VAL A 291 17.51 -3.33 5.35
N PRO A 292 17.05 -3.81 4.18
CA PRO A 292 17.12 -5.23 3.84
C PRO A 292 18.57 -5.71 3.64
N GLY A 293 18.95 -6.83 4.27
CA GLY A 293 20.04 -7.68 3.76
C GLY A 293 21.35 -7.75 4.55
N THR A 294 21.47 -7.17 5.74
CA THR A 294 22.66 -7.38 6.58
C THR A 294 22.30 -7.58 8.05
N GLY A 295 22.63 -8.77 8.57
CA GLY A 295 22.50 -9.09 9.99
C GLY A 295 22.46 -10.59 10.21
N GLY A 296 23.48 -11.14 10.87
CA GLY A 296 23.46 -12.50 11.40
C GLY A 296 22.98 -12.47 12.85
N TRP A 297 22.20 -13.47 13.24
CA TRP A 297 21.70 -13.65 14.61
C TRP A 297 22.41 -14.84 15.26
N ALA A 298 22.70 -14.76 16.55
CA ALA A 298 23.10 -15.91 17.35
C ALA A 298 22.25 -15.97 18.62
N TYR A 299 21.63 -17.12 18.85
CA TYR A 299 20.91 -17.46 20.07
C TYR A 299 21.64 -18.63 20.73
N MET A 300 21.92 -18.55 22.03
CA MET A 300 22.56 -19.64 22.76
C MET A 300 21.86 -19.85 24.11
N ASN A 301 21.49 -21.11 24.37
CA ASN A 301 20.87 -21.52 25.63
C ASN A 301 21.89 -21.88 26.72
N ASP A 302 23.16 -22.13 26.35
CA ASP A 302 24.23 -22.47 27.27
C ASP A 302 25.55 -21.78 26.84
N PRO A 303 26.05 -20.79 27.59
CA PRO A 303 27.29 -20.09 27.26
C PRO A 303 28.55 -20.95 27.42
N SER A 304 28.47 -22.10 28.10
CA SER A 304 29.62 -22.99 28.31
C SER A 304 30.06 -23.74 27.04
N GLU A 305 29.21 -23.77 26.01
CA GLU A 305 29.53 -24.33 24.69
C GLU A 305 30.34 -23.36 23.81
N LEU A 306 30.49 -22.09 24.22
CA LEU A 306 31.20 -21.08 23.46
C LEU A 306 32.72 -21.14 23.72
N GLN A 307 33.46 -21.83 22.85
CA GLN A 307 34.92 -21.79 22.82
C GLN A 307 35.42 -20.64 21.92
N LEU A 308 35.59 -19.45 22.50
CA LEU A 308 36.24 -18.32 21.82
C LEU A 308 37.77 -18.50 21.85
N THR A 309 38.32 -19.22 20.89
CA THR A 309 39.77 -19.26 20.69
C THR A 309 40.24 -18.06 19.85
N ASP A 310 41.00 -17.19 20.51
CA ASP A 310 42.18 -16.49 19.96
C ASP A 310 41.98 -15.17 19.18
N TRP A 311 41.29 -14.18 19.76
CA TRP A 311 41.19 -12.81 19.18
C TRP A 311 41.37 -11.77 20.30
N GLY A 312 42.27 -10.80 20.11
CA GLY A 312 42.73 -9.85 21.15
C GLY A 312 41.60 -9.17 21.93
N GLN A 313 41.69 -9.22 23.27
CA GLN A 313 40.56 -9.14 24.18
C GLN A 313 40.55 -7.87 25.05
N GLY A 314 39.38 -7.26 25.25
CA GLY A 314 39.14 -6.25 26.28
C GLY A 314 37.73 -6.35 26.89
N TRP A 315 37.65 -6.38 28.21
CA TRP A 315 36.40 -6.20 28.96
C TRP A 315 36.22 -4.70 29.28
N TYR A 316 35.03 -4.17 29.03
CA TYR A 316 34.66 -2.78 29.28
C TYR A 316 33.48 -2.74 30.26
N PHE A 317 33.55 -1.89 31.28
CA PHE A 317 32.42 -1.72 32.19
C PHE A 317 31.43 -0.70 31.60
N SER A 318 30.22 -1.14 31.28
CA SER A 318 29.14 -0.25 30.86
C SER A 318 28.46 0.34 32.08
N TYR A 319 28.60 1.64 32.28
CA TYR A 319 27.94 2.35 33.38
C TYR A 319 26.42 2.42 33.20
N ALA A 320 25.93 2.37 31.95
CA ALA A 320 24.49 2.35 31.67
C ALA A 320 23.85 1.01 32.08
N LEU A 321 24.59 -0.08 31.95
CA LEU A 321 24.12 -1.45 32.27
C LEU A 321 24.60 -1.95 33.63
N ASN A 322 25.49 -1.19 34.29
CA ASN A 322 26.20 -1.60 35.51
C ASN A 322 26.84 -3.00 35.43
N THR A 323 27.36 -3.38 34.25
CA THR A 323 27.93 -4.70 34.00
C THR A 323 29.16 -4.65 33.09
N TRP A 324 29.94 -5.74 33.06
CA TRP A 324 31.09 -5.89 32.18
C TRP A 324 30.67 -6.46 30.82
N VAL A 325 31.05 -5.79 29.75
CA VAL A 325 30.78 -6.15 28.35
C VAL A 325 32.10 -6.50 27.69
N PHE A 326 32.13 -7.61 26.96
CA PHE A 326 33.31 -8.04 26.22
C PHE A 326 33.21 -7.55 24.77
N ALA A 327 34.18 -6.76 24.33
CA ALA A 327 34.31 -6.37 22.93
C ALA A 327 35.56 -7.05 22.35
N PRO A 328 35.44 -7.91 21.33
CA PRO A 328 36.61 -8.36 20.59
C PRO A 328 37.19 -7.15 19.86
N GLY A 329 38.50 -6.91 20.02
CA GLY A 329 39.15 -5.80 19.35
C GLY A 329 39.27 -6.07 17.86
N GLU A 330 38.50 -5.37 17.04
CA GLU A 330 38.80 -5.25 15.61
C GLU A 330 39.43 -3.90 15.31
N THR A 331 40.65 -3.95 14.75
CA THR A 331 41.20 -2.85 13.97
C THR A 331 40.26 -2.58 12.79
N LEU A 332 39.75 -1.35 12.75
CA LEU A 332 38.97 -0.73 11.66
C LEU A 332 39.51 -1.07 10.26
N ALA A 333 39.02 -2.15 9.64
CA ALA A 333 39.09 -2.36 8.19
C ALA A 333 38.14 -3.49 7.74
N SER A 334 36.94 -3.11 7.31
CA SER A 334 36.16 -3.77 6.25
C SER A 334 35.53 -5.16 6.48
N SER A 335 35.18 -5.56 7.70
CA SER A 335 34.31 -6.74 7.92
C SER A 335 33.37 -6.53 9.12
N PRO A 336 32.23 -7.25 9.19
CA PRO A 336 31.26 -7.06 10.27
C PRO A 336 31.86 -7.55 11.59
N ALA A 337 32.06 -6.62 12.53
CA ALA A 337 32.46 -6.92 13.89
C ALA A 337 31.30 -7.62 14.63
N TRP A 338 31.60 -8.71 15.33
CA TRP A 338 30.64 -9.43 16.17
C TRP A 338 30.83 -8.98 17.61
N VAL A 339 29.77 -8.50 18.27
CA VAL A 339 29.78 -8.21 19.71
C VAL A 339 28.94 -9.26 20.41
N TYR A 340 29.43 -9.80 21.52
CA TYR A 340 28.72 -10.79 22.34
C TYR A 340 28.31 -10.12 23.66
N ALA A 341 27.01 -10.14 23.99
CA ALA A 341 26.54 -9.82 25.33
C ALA A 341 26.28 -11.15 26.07
N VAL A 342 26.91 -11.31 27.23
CA VAL A 342 26.68 -12.44 28.13
C VAL A 342 25.87 -11.92 29.30
N ASP A 343 24.68 -12.46 29.52
CA ASP A 343 23.99 -12.27 30.79
C ASP A 343 24.73 -13.08 31.87
N MET A 344 25.17 -12.39 32.93
CA MET A 344 25.81 -13.01 34.08
C MET A 344 24.85 -13.14 35.28
N SER A 345 23.54 -13.05 35.06
CA SER A 345 22.56 -13.26 36.12
C SER A 345 22.47 -14.75 36.51
N MET A 346 23.26 -15.12 37.53
CA MET A 346 22.92 -16.17 38.49
C MET A 346 22.82 -15.56 39.89
#